data_AF-A0A7W1LRG3-F1
#
_entry.id   AF-A0A7W1LRG3-F1
#
_cell.length_a   1.000
_cell.length_b   1.000
_cell.length_c   1.000
_cell.angle_alpha   90.00
_cell.angle_beta   90.00
_cell.angle_gamma   90.00
#
_symmetry.space_group_name_H-M   'P 1'
#
loop_
_entity.id
_entity.type
_entity.pdbx_description
1 polymer ?
#
loop_
_entity_poly.entity_id
_entity_poly.type
_entity_poly.pdbx_seq_one_letter_code
_entity_poly.pdbx_strand_id
1 'polypeptide(L)'
;MVEHAVLDPTGVATLTAAWRAVIGDPRPLRDWEDEARREVLARGLAPDLARTVAAGRDLGLDTDAVIELSVHLDRYRTYLPGDVDGRAAIDTAAASARTARPDLDTQLDELVAALTGVADAARELRTRWQQLTGPATAKGVEDRAFFRYVPVPTLSEVGGNPDPAADVDRVAELHAHHEVVARRWPSTLLAGTTHDTKRSEDVRARGLAVCEHADAFVAAFDEWVGSERSLLGGVDSSMAWLALHTAVTASPSTERLSAFLVKCAREADLHTSWADPDERYESWLDDVAATAVRAVDDDGPLRALTANVAARGAAISLAMLAVRCTAPGVPDVYQGTEAARFLLVDPDNRAEPDRSMLDATVAKAATIDLAAALAEPGAPCARAVVLTRLLALRRDEPSVFGPGGGYQPLPMSGGEGAAIAFARTDSAGVPCVLTVVASEPVTIQLPDGSWHDVLVDGSTHEGFVTADRTRPVVLHRRPAR
;
A
#
# COMPACT_ATOMS: atom_id res chain seq x y z
N MET A 1 -5.81 -2.61 -1.36
CA MET A 1 -7.11 -3.09 -0.83
C MET A 1 -6.97 -4.15 0.25
N VAL A 2 -6.22 -5.25 0.04
CA VAL A 2 -6.04 -6.27 1.11
C VAL A 2 -5.49 -5.65 2.40
N GLU A 3 -4.47 -4.79 2.29
CA GLU A 3 -3.92 -4.01 3.40
C GLU A 3 -5.00 -3.19 4.15
N HIS A 4 -5.89 -2.51 3.42
CA HIS A 4 -7.00 -1.77 4.00
C HIS A 4 -8.05 -2.67 4.67
N ALA A 5 -8.30 -3.88 4.15
CA ALA A 5 -9.28 -4.80 4.72
C ALA A 5 -8.83 -5.41 6.05
N VAL A 6 -7.53 -5.41 6.36
CA VAL A 6 -6.97 -5.87 7.65
C VAL A 6 -6.46 -4.72 8.54
N LEU A 7 -6.67 -3.48 8.11
CA LEU A 7 -6.25 -2.27 8.81
C LEU A 7 -7.13 -2.01 10.04
N ASP A 8 -6.52 -1.61 11.15
CA ASP A 8 -7.24 -1.03 12.29
C ASP A 8 -7.52 0.47 12.02
N PRO A 9 -8.78 0.87 11.73
CA PRO A 9 -9.11 2.26 11.45
C PRO A 9 -8.99 3.15 12.69
N THR A 10 -9.15 2.60 13.90
CA THR A 10 -9.01 3.37 15.15
C THR A 10 -7.55 3.77 15.34
N GLY A 11 -6.64 2.81 15.14
CA GLY A 11 -5.21 3.05 15.15
C GLY A 11 -4.75 4.13 14.16
N VAL A 12 -5.26 4.09 12.92
CA VAL A 12 -4.95 5.12 11.91
C VAL A 12 -5.43 6.49 12.35
N ALA A 13 -6.64 6.60 12.92
CA ALA A 13 -7.16 7.87 13.42
C ALA A 13 -6.29 8.42 14.57
N THR A 14 -5.88 7.57 15.51
CA THR A 14 -4.98 7.93 16.61
C THR A 14 -3.63 8.44 16.10
N LEU A 15 -2.97 7.67 15.22
CA LEU A 15 -1.67 8.06 14.65
C LEU A 15 -1.76 9.35 13.83
N THR A 16 -2.85 9.52 13.06
CA THR A 16 -3.07 10.73 12.25
C THR A 16 -3.30 11.96 13.13
N ALA A 17 -4.09 11.84 14.19
CA ALA A 17 -4.32 12.93 15.13
C ALA A 17 -3.03 13.34 15.86
N ALA A 18 -2.25 12.34 16.32
CA ALA A 18 -0.97 12.58 16.98
C ALA A 18 0.04 13.24 16.04
N TRP A 19 0.21 12.71 14.82
CA TRP A 19 1.11 13.29 13.82
C TRP A 19 0.73 14.73 13.47
N ARG A 20 -0.56 15.04 13.25
CA ARG A 20 -1.05 16.41 13.02
C ARG A 20 -0.73 17.35 14.18
N ALA A 21 -0.86 16.88 15.42
CA ALA A 21 -0.50 17.66 16.60
C ALA A 21 1.01 17.93 16.69
N VAL A 22 1.83 16.94 16.33
CA VAL A 22 3.30 17.01 16.33
C VAL A 22 3.84 17.98 15.28
N ILE A 23 3.25 18.02 14.09
CA ILE A 23 3.68 18.92 13.00
C ILE A 23 3.00 20.30 13.05
N GLY A 24 1.86 20.42 13.75
CA GLY A 24 1.11 21.67 13.84
C GLY A 24 0.33 22.06 12.57
N ASP A 25 0.04 21.10 11.68
CA ASP A 25 -0.64 21.30 10.41
C ASP A 25 -1.83 20.31 10.31
N PRO A 26 -3.09 20.81 10.33
CA PRO A 26 -4.28 19.95 10.30
C PRO A 26 -4.73 19.58 8.88
N ARG A 27 -4.04 20.04 7.83
CA ARG A 27 -4.49 19.87 6.44
C ARG A 27 -4.76 18.39 6.09
N PRO A 28 -5.85 18.08 5.37
CA PRO A 28 -6.09 16.75 4.82
C PRO A 28 -5.06 16.40 3.75
N LEU A 29 -4.87 15.11 3.47
CA LEU A 29 -3.95 14.63 2.43
C LEU A 29 -4.15 15.37 1.09
N ARG A 30 -5.40 15.62 0.70
CA ARG A 30 -5.73 16.24 -0.59
C ARG A 30 -5.07 17.61 -0.79
N ASP A 31 -4.94 18.41 0.28
CA ASP A 31 -4.30 19.72 0.19
C ASP A 31 -2.79 19.58 -0.10
N TRP A 32 -2.14 18.58 0.49
CA TRP A 32 -0.73 18.26 0.23
C TRP A 32 -0.53 17.76 -1.20
N GLU A 33 -1.44 16.93 -1.72
CA GLU A 33 -1.43 16.44 -3.11
C GLU A 33 -1.62 17.58 -4.11
N ASP A 34 -2.56 18.49 -3.84
CA ASP A 34 -2.88 19.60 -4.74
C ASP A 34 -1.72 20.62 -4.76
N GLU A 35 -1.14 20.94 -3.61
CA GLU A 35 0.07 21.77 -3.52
C GLU A 35 1.25 21.15 -4.29
N ALA A 36 1.55 19.88 -4.01
CA ALA A 36 2.68 19.18 -4.65
C ALA A 36 2.52 19.06 -6.17
N ARG A 37 1.30 18.81 -6.67
CA ARG A 37 1.01 18.79 -8.12
C ARG A 37 1.22 20.15 -8.76
N ARG A 38 0.76 21.25 -8.12
CA ARG A 38 1.01 22.61 -8.62
C ARG A 38 2.50 22.92 -8.70
N GLU A 39 3.26 22.58 -7.67
CA GLU A 39 4.72 22.78 -7.66
C GLU A 39 5.43 22.02 -8.78
N VAL A 40 5.07 20.75 -8.99
CA VAL A 40 5.67 19.92 -10.03
C VAL A 40 5.34 20.46 -11.43
N LEU A 41 4.10 20.88 -11.65
CA LEU A 41 3.66 21.51 -12.91
C LEU A 41 4.38 22.84 -13.17
N ALA A 42 4.60 23.64 -12.12
CA ALA A 42 5.30 24.93 -12.22
C ALA A 42 6.82 24.80 -12.36
N ARG A 43 7.40 23.64 -12.01
CA ARG A 43 8.85 23.41 -12.00
C ARG A 43 9.24 22.27 -12.94
N GLY A 44 9.30 21.04 -12.43
CA GLY A 44 9.83 19.88 -13.15
C GLY A 44 9.11 19.56 -14.47
N LEU A 45 7.82 19.88 -14.57
CA LEU A 45 6.98 19.67 -15.76
C LEU A 45 6.61 20.97 -16.48
N ALA A 46 7.23 22.10 -16.13
CA ALA A 46 6.95 23.39 -16.79
C ALA A 46 7.08 23.35 -18.33
N PRO A 47 8.08 22.66 -18.92
CA PRO A 47 8.15 22.52 -20.38
C PRO A 47 6.98 21.76 -20.99
N ASP A 48 6.49 20.70 -20.32
CA ASP A 48 5.38 19.88 -20.82
C ASP A 48 4.03 20.59 -20.65
N LEU A 49 3.87 21.36 -19.55
CA LEU A 49 2.75 22.28 -19.37
C LEU A 49 2.73 23.34 -20.49
N ALA A 50 3.85 24.02 -20.74
CA ALA A 50 3.95 25.04 -21.78
C ALA A 50 3.60 24.49 -23.18
N ARG A 51 4.04 23.27 -23.50
CA ARG A 51 3.67 22.58 -24.75
C ARG A 51 2.18 22.24 -24.81
N THR A 52 1.57 21.89 -23.68
CA THR A 52 0.14 21.59 -23.59
C THR A 52 -0.69 22.85 -23.85
N VAL A 53 -0.35 23.96 -23.18
CA VAL A 53 -0.99 25.27 -23.40
C VAL A 53 -0.81 25.74 -24.84
N ALA A 54 0.41 25.62 -25.39
CA ALA A 54 0.70 26.00 -26.77
C ALA A 54 -0.11 25.20 -27.82
N ALA A 55 -0.43 23.93 -27.54
CA ALA A 55 -1.30 23.13 -28.40
C ALA A 55 -2.77 23.58 -28.39
N GLY A 56 -3.18 24.33 -27.37
CA GLY A 56 -4.50 24.97 -27.26
C GLY A 56 -4.49 26.47 -27.54
N ARG A 57 -3.40 27.03 -28.11
CA ARG A 57 -3.23 28.48 -28.26
C ARG A 57 -4.39 29.18 -28.98
N ASP A 58 -5.00 28.51 -29.96
CA ASP A 58 -6.07 29.08 -30.79
C ASP A 58 -7.38 29.22 -29.99
N LEU A 59 -7.47 28.56 -28.82
CA LEU A 59 -8.56 28.70 -27.86
C LEU A 59 -8.28 29.79 -26.80
N GLY A 60 -7.07 30.37 -26.77
CA GLY A 60 -6.72 31.41 -25.80
C GLY A 60 -6.66 30.94 -24.34
N LEU A 61 -6.41 29.65 -24.11
CA LEU A 61 -6.46 29.03 -22.78
C LEU A 61 -5.50 29.66 -21.78
N ASP A 62 -6.02 29.94 -20.58
CA ASP A 62 -5.23 30.28 -19.41
C ASP A 62 -4.41 29.07 -18.94
N THR A 63 -3.13 29.30 -18.63
CA THR A 63 -2.24 28.28 -18.08
C THR A 63 -2.74 27.79 -16.72
N ASP A 64 -3.30 28.68 -15.90
CA ASP A 64 -3.87 28.33 -14.61
C ASP A 64 -5.05 27.36 -14.75
N ALA A 65 -5.90 27.54 -15.76
CA ALA A 65 -7.03 26.62 -16.01
C ALA A 65 -6.53 25.21 -16.37
N VAL A 66 -5.44 25.10 -17.14
CA VAL A 66 -4.80 23.82 -17.44
C VAL A 66 -4.19 23.19 -16.19
N ILE A 67 -3.53 23.99 -15.33
CA ILE A 67 -2.98 23.52 -14.05
C ILE A 67 -4.11 23.01 -13.16
N GLU A 68 -5.13 23.82 -12.87
CA GLU A 68 -6.18 23.48 -11.92
C GLU A 68 -7.00 22.28 -12.36
N LEU A 69 -7.34 22.16 -13.65
CA LEU A 69 -8.00 20.95 -14.13
C LEU A 69 -7.11 19.70 -13.99
N SER A 70 -5.80 19.83 -14.21
CA SER A 70 -4.85 18.72 -14.04
C SER A 70 -4.64 18.33 -12.59
N VAL A 71 -4.61 19.32 -11.69
CA VAL A 71 -4.49 19.13 -10.23
C VAL A 71 -5.74 18.49 -9.66
N HIS A 72 -6.93 18.86 -10.16
CA HIS A 72 -8.16 18.32 -9.61
C HIS A 72 -8.57 16.96 -10.18
N LEU A 73 -7.90 16.46 -11.23
CA LEU A 73 -8.10 15.10 -11.75
C LEU A 73 -7.70 14.05 -10.70
N ASP A 74 -8.61 13.13 -10.39
CA ASP A 74 -8.47 12.07 -9.38
C ASP A 74 -7.92 10.75 -9.96
N ARG A 75 -7.30 10.83 -11.13
CA ARG A 75 -6.73 9.70 -11.87
C ARG A 75 -5.46 10.15 -12.58
N TYR A 76 -4.58 9.20 -12.89
CA TYR A 76 -3.36 9.50 -13.66
C TYR A 76 -3.67 10.18 -15.00
N ARG A 77 -4.67 9.68 -15.73
CA ARG A 77 -5.04 10.18 -17.04
C ARG A 77 -6.38 9.64 -17.49
N THR A 78 -6.91 10.26 -18.53
CA THR A 78 -8.05 9.76 -19.29
C THR A 78 -7.61 9.19 -20.65
N TYR A 79 -8.53 8.49 -21.32
CA TYR A 79 -8.36 7.92 -22.66
C TYR A 79 -9.48 8.38 -23.62
N LEU A 80 -9.74 9.69 -23.61
CA LEU A 80 -10.76 10.34 -24.43
C LEU A 80 -10.41 10.30 -25.93
N PRO A 81 -11.44 10.34 -26.81
CA PRO A 81 -12.85 10.58 -26.51
C PRO A 81 -13.67 9.33 -26.12
N GLY A 82 -13.10 8.12 -26.19
CA GLY A 82 -13.84 6.86 -25.96
C GLY A 82 -13.99 6.45 -24.49
N ASP A 83 -13.42 7.22 -23.57
CA ASP A 83 -13.36 6.92 -22.14
C ASP A 83 -14.52 7.60 -21.38
N VAL A 84 -15.61 6.86 -21.17
CA VAL A 84 -16.79 7.34 -20.45
C VAL A 84 -16.45 7.69 -19.00
N ASP A 85 -15.66 6.85 -18.33
CA ASP A 85 -15.25 7.08 -16.94
C ASP A 85 -14.29 8.29 -16.86
N GLY A 86 -13.42 8.45 -17.88
CA GLY A 86 -12.56 9.61 -18.00
C GLY A 86 -13.33 10.91 -18.24
N ARG A 87 -14.45 10.87 -18.97
CA ARG A 87 -15.33 12.03 -19.11
C ARG A 87 -15.91 12.44 -17.75
N ALA A 88 -16.48 11.49 -17.01
CA ALA A 88 -17.03 11.76 -15.68
C ALA A 88 -15.96 12.31 -14.72
N ALA A 89 -14.74 11.76 -14.76
CA ALA A 89 -13.62 12.25 -13.96
C ALA A 89 -13.24 13.71 -14.28
N ILE A 90 -13.26 14.11 -15.56
CA ILE A 90 -13.02 15.50 -15.97
C ILE A 90 -14.13 16.42 -15.45
N ASP A 91 -15.38 16.00 -15.54
CA ASP A 91 -16.51 16.81 -15.07
C ASP A 91 -16.41 17.04 -13.54
N THR A 92 -16.06 16.01 -12.77
CA THR A 92 -15.76 16.11 -11.32
C THR A 92 -14.56 17.02 -11.03
N ALA A 93 -13.46 16.85 -11.77
CA ALA A 93 -12.26 17.66 -11.62
C ALA A 93 -12.56 19.14 -11.90
N ALA A 94 -13.35 19.44 -12.94
CA ALA A 94 -13.75 20.81 -13.28
C ALA A 94 -14.63 21.42 -12.18
N ALA A 95 -15.56 20.68 -11.60
CA ALA A 95 -16.38 21.17 -10.48
C ALA A 95 -15.54 21.50 -9.24
N SER A 96 -14.55 20.64 -8.92
CA SER A 96 -13.61 20.90 -7.83
C SER A 96 -12.72 22.12 -8.12
N ALA A 97 -12.19 22.23 -9.35
CA ALA A 97 -11.36 23.35 -9.78
C ALA A 97 -12.13 24.69 -9.72
N ARG A 98 -13.42 24.73 -10.10
CA ARG A 98 -14.27 25.93 -9.98
C ARG A 98 -14.50 26.35 -8.54
N THR A 99 -14.61 25.38 -7.63
CA THR A 99 -14.75 25.66 -6.20
C THR A 99 -13.48 26.32 -5.65
N ALA A 100 -12.30 25.85 -6.08
CA ALA A 100 -11.01 26.40 -5.66
C ALA A 100 -10.65 27.72 -6.35
N ARG A 101 -10.97 27.87 -7.63
CA ARG A 101 -10.59 29.00 -8.50
C ARG A 101 -11.79 29.47 -9.35
N PRO A 102 -12.79 30.13 -8.74
CA PRO A 102 -13.98 30.60 -9.44
C PRO A 102 -13.69 31.66 -10.51
N ASP A 103 -12.53 32.31 -10.45
CA ASP A 103 -12.04 33.23 -11.47
C ASP A 103 -11.74 32.53 -12.82
N LEU A 104 -11.54 31.22 -12.82
CA LEU A 104 -11.22 30.41 -14.01
C LEU A 104 -12.45 29.73 -14.65
N ASP A 105 -13.67 29.98 -14.16
CA ASP A 105 -14.89 29.26 -14.53
C ASP A 105 -15.10 29.13 -16.04
N THR A 106 -15.00 30.25 -16.76
CA THR A 106 -15.16 30.28 -18.22
C THR A 106 -14.04 29.52 -18.95
N GLN A 107 -12.80 29.63 -18.46
CA GLN A 107 -11.64 28.97 -19.05
C GLN A 107 -11.69 27.45 -18.82
N LEU A 108 -12.22 27.00 -17.69
CA LEU A 108 -12.46 25.60 -17.41
C LEU A 108 -13.55 25.02 -18.33
N ASP A 109 -14.62 25.76 -18.64
CA ASP A 109 -15.63 25.34 -19.61
C ASP A 109 -15.04 25.13 -21.01
N GLU A 110 -14.27 26.11 -21.50
CA GLU A 110 -13.61 26.04 -22.80
C GLU A 110 -12.64 24.86 -22.88
N LEU A 111 -11.84 24.66 -21.83
CA LEU A 111 -10.90 23.54 -21.74
C LEU A 111 -11.61 22.20 -21.72
N VAL A 112 -12.62 22.01 -20.87
CA VAL A 112 -13.40 20.76 -20.79
C VAL A 112 -14.08 20.45 -22.12
N ALA A 113 -14.67 21.46 -22.77
CA ALA A 113 -15.28 21.29 -24.09
C ALA A 113 -14.24 20.85 -25.14
N ALA A 114 -13.05 21.45 -25.13
CA ALA A 114 -11.97 21.09 -26.06
C ALA A 114 -11.43 19.66 -25.80
N LEU A 115 -11.22 19.29 -24.54
CA LEU A 115 -10.71 17.97 -24.18
C LEU A 115 -11.70 16.87 -24.52
N THR A 116 -13.00 17.10 -24.27
CA THR A 116 -14.03 16.08 -24.40
C THR A 116 -14.69 16.04 -25.79
N GLY A 117 -14.49 17.07 -26.61
CA GLY A 117 -15.00 17.15 -27.97
C GLY A 117 -14.32 16.16 -28.94
N VAL A 118 -15.07 15.70 -29.94
CA VAL A 118 -14.57 14.79 -30.99
C VAL A 118 -13.89 15.50 -32.16
N ALA A 119 -13.83 16.83 -32.14
CA ALA A 119 -13.22 17.61 -33.21
C ALA A 119 -11.70 17.40 -33.27
N ASP A 120 -11.18 17.25 -34.50
CA ASP A 120 -9.74 17.06 -34.74
C ASP A 120 -8.88 18.25 -34.30
N ALA A 121 -9.45 19.46 -34.31
CA ALA A 121 -8.73 20.69 -33.95
C ALA A 121 -8.17 20.68 -32.52
N ALA A 122 -8.83 20.01 -31.58
CA ALA A 122 -8.39 19.90 -30.18
C ALA A 122 -7.65 18.58 -29.88
N ARG A 123 -7.40 17.73 -30.90
CA ARG A 123 -6.79 16.41 -30.71
C ARG A 123 -5.39 16.48 -30.10
N GLU A 124 -4.57 17.45 -30.54
CA GLU A 124 -3.22 17.62 -29.99
C GLU A 124 -3.26 18.07 -28.53
N LEU A 125 -4.06 19.09 -28.20
CA LEU A 125 -4.28 19.55 -26.83
C LEU A 125 -4.72 18.39 -25.91
N ARG A 126 -5.76 17.64 -26.30
CA ARG A 126 -6.24 16.47 -25.55
C ARG A 126 -5.13 15.44 -25.34
N THR A 127 -4.37 15.13 -26.40
CA THR A 127 -3.29 14.14 -26.31
C THR A 127 -2.21 14.58 -25.33
N ARG A 128 -1.75 15.84 -25.42
CA ARG A 128 -0.71 16.39 -24.55
C ARG A 128 -1.18 16.51 -23.11
N TRP A 129 -2.41 16.97 -22.87
CA TRP A 129 -2.97 17.04 -21.53
C TRP A 129 -3.01 15.65 -20.88
N GLN A 130 -3.51 14.62 -21.59
CA GLN A 130 -3.48 13.24 -21.08
C GLN A 130 -2.07 12.64 -20.91
N GLN A 131 -1.06 13.19 -21.60
CA GLN A 131 0.36 12.84 -21.41
C GLN A 131 1.00 13.59 -20.24
N LEU A 132 0.47 14.77 -19.88
CA LEU A 132 0.93 15.62 -18.78
C LEU A 132 0.41 15.15 -17.42
N THR A 133 -0.87 14.78 -17.33
CA THR A 133 -1.53 14.46 -16.04
C THR A 133 -0.93 13.23 -15.36
N GLY A 134 -0.43 12.25 -16.15
CA GLY A 134 0.17 11.03 -15.62
C GLY A 134 1.44 11.31 -14.82
N PRO A 135 2.47 11.92 -15.44
CA PRO A 135 3.66 12.39 -14.74
C PRO A 135 3.35 13.38 -13.61
N ALA A 136 2.37 14.28 -13.78
CA ALA A 136 1.98 15.22 -12.72
C ALA A 136 1.44 14.49 -11.48
N THR A 137 0.65 13.43 -11.68
CA THR A 137 0.17 12.57 -10.59
C THR A 137 1.32 11.81 -9.94
N ALA A 138 2.14 11.11 -10.72
CA ALA A 138 3.26 10.33 -10.17
C ALA A 138 4.25 11.21 -9.39
N LYS A 139 4.66 12.34 -9.97
CA LYS A 139 5.66 13.24 -9.37
C LYS A 139 5.10 14.11 -8.25
N GLY A 140 3.85 14.54 -8.36
CA GLY A 140 3.20 15.37 -7.34
C GLY A 140 2.68 14.56 -6.16
N VAL A 141 2.10 13.39 -6.39
CA VAL A 141 1.49 12.55 -5.34
C VAL A 141 2.53 11.57 -4.79
N GLU A 142 2.98 10.62 -5.60
CA GLU A 142 3.77 9.47 -5.11
C GLU A 142 5.21 9.85 -4.74
N ASP A 143 5.83 10.75 -5.50
CA ASP A 143 7.22 11.18 -5.28
C ASP A 143 7.32 12.48 -4.46
N ARG A 144 6.21 12.99 -3.92
CA ARG A 144 6.25 14.23 -3.13
C ARG A 144 5.23 14.28 -2.00
N ALA A 145 3.93 14.32 -2.29
CA ALA A 145 2.90 14.38 -1.25
C ALA A 145 3.00 13.19 -0.27
N PHE A 146 3.29 11.99 -0.76
CA PHE A 146 3.49 10.78 0.07
C PHE A 146 4.72 10.84 0.99
N PHE A 147 5.68 11.73 0.72
CA PHE A 147 6.83 11.99 1.60
C PHE A 147 6.58 13.20 2.53
N ARG A 148 5.52 13.97 2.31
CA ARG A 148 5.07 15.08 3.18
C ARG A 148 3.99 14.64 4.17
N TYR A 149 3.06 13.79 3.72
CA TYR A 149 1.97 13.24 4.51
C TYR A 149 2.34 11.84 5.03
N VAL A 150 2.84 11.79 6.28
CA VAL A 150 3.43 10.58 6.86
C VAL A 150 2.86 10.15 8.22
N PRO A 151 1.54 10.28 8.51
CA PRO A 151 0.98 9.80 9.78
C PRO A 151 1.15 8.29 9.94
N VAL A 152 0.89 7.53 8.88
CA VAL A 152 1.17 6.10 8.76
C VAL A 152 1.94 5.88 7.45
N PRO A 153 3.26 6.12 7.42
CA PRO A 153 4.05 6.18 6.19
C PRO A 153 3.98 4.90 5.32
N THR A 154 3.65 3.77 5.92
CA THR A 154 3.47 2.48 5.24
C THR A 154 2.20 2.38 4.40
N LEU A 155 1.24 3.30 4.56
CA LEU A 155 0.06 3.41 3.68
C LEU A 155 0.34 4.29 2.44
N SER A 156 1.38 5.11 2.48
CA SER A 156 1.84 5.95 1.37
C SER A 156 2.66 5.12 0.38
N GLU A 157 1.96 4.36 -0.45
CA GLU A 157 2.52 3.39 -1.40
C GLU A 157 2.01 3.61 -2.82
N VAL A 158 2.76 3.17 -3.83
CA VAL A 158 2.38 3.31 -5.26
C VAL A 158 0.98 2.73 -5.50
N GLY A 159 0.05 3.57 -5.98
CA GLY A 159 -1.37 3.22 -6.13
C GLY A 159 -2.18 3.04 -4.83
N GLY A 160 -1.63 3.40 -3.67
CA GLY A 160 -2.26 3.33 -2.36
C GLY A 160 -3.08 4.57 -1.98
N ASN A 161 -3.84 4.47 -0.88
CA ASN A 161 -4.55 5.60 -0.28
C ASN A 161 -4.06 5.81 1.18
N PRO A 162 -3.23 6.83 1.46
CA PRO A 162 -2.69 7.07 2.80
C PRO A 162 -3.72 7.54 3.83
N ASP A 163 -4.89 8.02 3.41
CA ASP A 163 -5.92 8.60 4.28
C ASP A 163 -7.27 7.91 4.03
N PRO A 164 -7.42 6.62 4.41
CA PRO A 164 -8.62 5.86 4.12
C PRO A 164 -9.80 6.32 5.00
N ALA A 165 -10.95 6.61 4.37
CA ALA A 165 -12.16 7.06 5.04
C ALA A 165 -12.62 6.08 6.14
N ALA A 166 -12.92 6.60 7.33
CA ALA A 166 -13.19 5.80 8.53
C ALA A 166 -14.46 4.93 8.41
N ASP A 167 -15.48 5.43 7.70
CA ASP A 167 -16.84 4.89 7.59
C ASP A 167 -17.05 3.90 6.43
N VAL A 168 -15.96 3.42 5.81
CA VAL A 168 -16.00 2.48 4.70
C VAL A 168 -15.87 1.03 5.17
N ASP A 169 -16.76 0.17 4.67
CA ASP A 169 -16.63 -1.30 4.77
C ASP A 169 -15.59 -1.81 3.77
N ARG A 170 -14.33 -1.78 4.19
CA ARG A 170 -13.16 -2.14 3.37
C ARG A 170 -13.14 -3.63 3.00
N VAL A 171 -13.77 -4.49 3.79
CA VAL A 171 -13.89 -5.93 3.49
C VAL A 171 -14.90 -6.13 2.37
N ALA A 172 -16.06 -5.46 2.43
CA ALA A 172 -17.03 -5.48 1.36
C ALA A 172 -16.46 -4.89 0.05
N GLU A 173 -15.72 -3.79 0.11
CA GLU A 173 -15.03 -3.23 -1.06
C GLU A 173 -14.00 -4.21 -1.66
N LEU A 174 -13.21 -4.90 -0.82
CA LEU A 174 -12.28 -5.92 -1.27
C LEU A 174 -13.00 -7.07 -1.99
N HIS A 175 -14.12 -7.54 -1.45
CA HIS A 175 -14.92 -8.60 -2.06
C HIS A 175 -15.52 -8.15 -3.40
N ALA A 176 -16.12 -6.96 -3.44
CA ALA A 176 -16.66 -6.38 -4.67
C ALA A 176 -15.57 -6.21 -5.74
N HIS A 177 -14.37 -5.80 -5.34
CA HIS A 177 -13.23 -5.71 -6.23
C HIS A 177 -12.85 -7.09 -6.80
N HIS A 178 -12.65 -8.10 -5.96
CA HIS A 178 -12.26 -9.43 -6.42
C HIS A 178 -13.34 -10.10 -7.29
N GLU A 179 -14.61 -9.83 -7.04
CA GLU A 179 -15.70 -10.26 -7.93
C GLU A 179 -15.59 -9.63 -9.33
N VAL A 180 -15.28 -8.33 -9.41
CA VAL A 180 -15.06 -7.66 -10.69
C VAL A 180 -13.80 -8.21 -11.38
N VAL A 181 -12.70 -8.40 -10.65
CA VAL A 181 -11.45 -8.96 -11.18
C VAL A 181 -11.68 -10.36 -11.73
N ALA A 182 -12.38 -11.24 -11.00
CA ALA A 182 -12.69 -12.60 -11.46
C ALA A 182 -13.42 -12.60 -12.81
N ARG A 183 -14.30 -11.61 -13.05
CA ARG A 183 -15.09 -11.53 -14.29
C ARG A 183 -14.38 -10.82 -15.44
N ARG A 184 -13.65 -9.74 -15.15
CA ARG A 184 -13.10 -8.84 -16.19
C ARG A 184 -11.61 -9.03 -16.44
N TRP A 185 -10.85 -9.35 -15.40
CA TRP A 185 -9.39 -9.43 -15.46
C TRP A 185 -8.83 -10.63 -14.67
N PRO A 186 -9.31 -11.86 -14.92
CA PRO A 186 -8.95 -13.01 -14.10
C PRO A 186 -7.45 -13.39 -14.15
N SER A 187 -6.71 -12.84 -15.11
CA SER A 187 -5.27 -13.02 -15.27
C SER A 187 -4.44 -11.76 -14.93
N THR A 188 -5.04 -10.78 -14.25
CA THR A 188 -4.28 -9.61 -13.76
C THR A 188 -3.22 -10.02 -12.74
N LEU A 189 -2.10 -9.30 -12.68
CA LEU A 189 -1.09 -9.51 -11.66
C LEU A 189 -1.61 -9.07 -10.28
N LEU A 190 -1.24 -9.82 -9.25
CA LEU A 190 -1.42 -9.47 -7.85
C LEU A 190 -0.03 -9.34 -7.22
N ALA A 191 0.48 -8.11 -7.15
CA ALA A 191 1.79 -7.81 -6.59
C ALA A 191 1.71 -7.55 -5.07
N GLY A 192 2.72 -8.01 -4.34
CA GLY A 192 2.94 -7.63 -2.94
C GLY A 192 4.04 -6.57 -2.82
N THR A 193 5.21 -6.86 -3.37
CA THR A 193 6.35 -5.93 -3.44
C THR A 193 6.77 -5.82 -4.90
N THR A 194 7.31 -4.66 -5.32
CA THR A 194 7.95 -4.50 -6.63
C THR A 194 9.27 -3.74 -6.48
N HIS A 195 9.98 -3.53 -7.58
CA HIS A 195 11.16 -2.66 -7.59
C HIS A 195 10.82 -1.17 -7.42
N ASP A 196 9.55 -0.79 -7.58
CA ASP A 196 9.08 0.60 -7.46
C ASP A 196 8.28 0.87 -6.18
N THR A 197 7.88 -0.17 -5.43
CA THR A 197 7.21 0.05 -4.14
C THR A 197 8.13 0.82 -3.19
N LYS A 198 7.58 1.84 -2.52
CA LYS A 198 8.25 2.68 -1.53
C LYS A 198 8.71 1.85 -0.34
N ARG A 199 7.96 0.82 0.04
CA ARG A 199 8.28 -0.11 1.13
C ARG A 199 7.83 -1.51 0.74
N SER A 200 8.60 -2.54 1.09
CA SER A 200 8.19 -3.94 0.90
C SER A 200 6.95 -4.32 1.71
N GLU A 201 6.25 -5.37 1.27
CA GLU A 201 5.00 -5.82 1.92
C GLU A 201 5.17 -6.21 3.40
N ASP A 202 6.35 -6.69 3.81
CA ASP A 202 6.60 -7.04 5.22
C ASP A 202 6.80 -5.78 6.09
N VAL A 203 7.38 -4.71 5.54
CA VAL A 203 7.43 -3.39 6.21
C VAL A 203 6.02 -2.82 6.34
N ARG A 204 5.21 -2.93 5.27
CA ARG A 204 3.82 -2.46 5.32
C ARG A 204 2.96 -3.28 6.28
N ALA A 205 3.17 -4.60 6.37
CA ALA A 205 2.52 -5.46 7.37
C ALA A 205 2.84 -5.03 8.81
N ARG A 206 4.09 -4.68 9.10
CA ARG A 206 4.47 -4.10 10.40
C ARG A 206 3.84 -2.73 10.63
N GLY A 207 3.68 -1.91 9.59
CA GLY A 207 2.92 -0.66 9.69
C GLY A 207 1.46 -0.84 10.08
N LEU A 208 0.80 -1.86 9.53
CA LEU A 208 -0.56 -2.24 9.96
C LEU A 208 -0.59 -2.68 11.44
N ALA A 209 0.45 -3.39 11.89
CA ALA A 209 0.60 -3.74 13.31
C ALA A 209 0.88 -2.51 14.20
N VAL A 210 1.56 -1.47 13.70
CA VAL A 210 1.72 -0.21 14.45
C VAL A 210 0.36 0.46 14.68
N CYS A 211 -0.58 0.39 13.74
CA CYS A 211 -1.95 0.89 13.95
C CYS A 211 -2.62 0.19 15.14
N GLU A 212 -2.49 -1.13 15.28
CA GLU A 212 -3.03 -1.87 16.44
C GLU A 212 -2.34 -1.53 17.77
N HIS A 213 -1.17 -0.88 17.71
CA HIS A 213 -0.39 -0.42 18.86
C HIS A 213 -0.23 1.11 18.88
N ALA A 214 -1.18 1.84 18.30
CA ALA A 214 -1.06 3.27 18.05
C ALA A 214 -0.74 4.09 19.32
N ASP A 215 -1.48 3.88 20.42
CA ASP A 215 -1.25 4.61 21.67
C ASP A 215 0.15 4.36 22.24
N ALA A 216 0.64 3.12 22.16
CA ALA A 216 1.96 2.75 22.62
C ALA A 216 3.06 3.38 21.74
N PHE A 217 2.84 3.44 20.42
CA PHE A 217 3.74 4.14 19.51
C PHE A 217 3.81 5.64 19.79
N VAL A 218 2.65 6.30 19.99
CA VAL A 218 2.59 7.74 20.29
C VAL A 218 3.32 8.06 21.59
N ALA A 219 3.05 7.31 22.66
CA ALA A 219 3.73 7.50 23.94
C ALA A 219 5.25 7.31 23.83
N ALA A 220 5.68 6.30 23.08
CA ALA A 220 7.09 6.01 22.84
C ALA A 220 7.78 7.08 21.98
N PHE A 221 7.07 7.64 20.99
CA PHE A 221 7.56 8.76 20.19
C PHE A 221 7.78 10.01 21.05
N ASP A 222 6.80 10.36 21.89
CA ASP A 222 6.89 11.53 22.78
C ASP A 222 8.06 11.40 23.78
N GLU A 223 8.27 10.19 24.33
CA GLU A 223 9.40 9.90 25.20
C GLU A 223 10.74 10.06 24.47
N TRP A 224 10.87 9.46 23.28
CA TRP A 224 12.08 9.52 22.46
C TRP A 224 12.43 10.95 22.02
N VAL A 225 11.46 11.73 21.54
CA VAL A 225 11.67 13.14 21.19
C VAL A 225 12.04 13.97 22.43
N GLY A 226 11.46 13.64 23.59
CA GLY A 226 11.79 14.26 24.87
C GLY A 226 13.25 14.02 25.28
N SER A 227 13.75 12.78 25.15
CA SER A 227 15.12 12.41 25.54
C SER A 227 16.18 12.86 24.54
N GLU A 228 15.87 12.90 23.25
CA GLU A 228 16.83 13.14 22.17
C GLU A 228 16.77 14.58 21.61
N ARG A 229 16.04 15.49 22.27
CA ARG A 229 15.78 16.86 21.77
C ARG A 229 17.03 17.60 21.29
N SER A 230 18.18 17.42 21.93
CA SER A 230 19.44 18.08 21.52
C SER A 230 20.05 17.48 20.26
N LEU A 231 19.78 16.21 19.96
CA LEU A 231 20.32 15.48 18.81
C LEU A 231 19.42 15.53 17.58
N LEU A 232 18.16 15.94 17.72
CA LEU A 232 17.25 16.14 16.59
C LEU A 232 17.62 17.36 15.71
N GLY A 233 18.68 18.10 16.01
CA GLY A 233 19.38 19.01 15.08
C GLY A 233 18.61 20.21 14.51
N GLY A 234 17.30 20.35 14.77
CA GLY A 234 16.43 21.25 14.02
C GLY A 234 15.69 20.58 12.86
N VAL A 235 15.79 19.26 12.75
CA VAL A 235 14.95 18.41 11.88
C VAL A 235 13.49 18.62 12.23
N ASP A 236 12.65 18.74 11.22
CA ASP A 236 11.22 18.89 11.40
C ASP A 236 10.60 17.63 12.03
N SER A 237 9.53 17.84 12.79
CA SER A 237 8.89 16.75 13.54
C SER A 237 8.33 15.65 12.64
N SER A 238 7.99 15.96 11.38
CA SER A 238 7.48 14.98 10.41
C SER A 238 8.57 13.98 10.02
N MET A 239 9.79 14.46 9.80
CA MET A 239 10.94 13.62 9.49
C MET A 239 11.40 12.78 10.70
N ALA A 240 11.32 13.33 11.92
CA ALA A 240 11.56 12.56 13.15
C ALA A 240 10.52 11.44 13.33
N TRP A 241 9.23 11.73 13.06
CA TRP A 241 8.15 10.74 13.06
C TRP A 241 8.41 9.62 12.04
N LEU A 242 8.77 9.99 10.81
CA LEU A 242 9.11 9.06 9.75
C LEU A 242 10.30 8.17 10.14
N ALA A 243 11.33 8.72 10.78
CA ALA A 243 12.50 7.98 11.23
C ALA A 243 12.13 6.90 12.25
N LEU A 244 11.42 7.26 13.32
CA LEU A 244 11.04 6.30 14.36
C LEU A 244 10.05 5.25 13.85
N HIS A 245 9.05 5.66 13.06
CA HIS A 245 8.12 4.72 12.44
C HIS A 245 8.87 3.72 11.54
N THR A 246 9.84 4.19 10.75
CA THR A 246 10.63 3.32 9.87
C THR A 246 11.57 2.41 10.67
N ALA A 247 12.15 2.89 11.78
CA ALA A 247 12.95 2.06 12.67
C ALA A 247 12.13 0.89 13.25
N VAL A 248 10.91 1.16 13.72
CA VAL A 248 9.99 0.14 14.24
C VAL A 248 9.53 -0.84 13.16
N THR A 249 9.22 -0.35 11.96
CA THR A 249 8.61 -1.17 10.89
C THR A 249 9.60 -1.89 9.99
N ALA A 250 10.85 -1.44 9.89
CA ALA A 250 11.86 -2.08 9.04
C ALA A 250 13.09 -2.58 9.80
N SER A 251 13.34 -2.11 11.02
CA SER A 251 14.55 -2.39 11.80
C SER A 251 15.84 -2.29 10.97
N PRO A 252 16.05 -1.18 10.23
CA PRO A 252 17.22 -1.00 9.38
C PRO A 252 18.50 -0.75 10.20
N SER A 253 19.67 -0.87 9.57
CA SER A 253 20.89 -0.29 10.15
C SER A 253 20.82 1.25 10.10
N THR A 254 21.66 1.92 10.89
CA THR A 254 21.76 3.39 10.87
C THR A 254 22.04 3.93 9.48
N GLU A 255 22.94 3.30 8.72
CA GLU A 255 23.30 3.73 7.37
C GLU A 255 22.13 3.60 6.40
N ARG A 256 21.36 2.50 6.50
CA ARG A 256 20.16 2.29 5.68
C ARG A 256 19.07 3.30 6.01
N LEU A 257 18.86 3.61 7.29
CA LEU A 257 17.86 4.60 7.71
C LEU A 257 18.26 6.02 7.32
N SER A 258 19.53 6.40 7.51
CA SER A 258 20.05 7.70 7.08
C SER A 258 19.84 7.91 5.57
N ALA A 259 20.30 6.96 4.74
CA ALA A 259 20.14 7.04 3.28
C ALA A 259 18.66 7.14 2.87
N PHE A 260 17.78 6.41 3.57
CA PHE A 260 16.35 6.49 3.37
C PHE A 260 15.78 7.87 3.73
N LEU A 261 16.15 8.44 4.87
CA LEU A 261 15.67 9.75 5.33
C LEU A 261 16.13 10.88 4.40
N VAL A 262 17.40 10.87 3.98
CA VAL A 262 17.94 11.84 3.00
C VAL A 262 17.13 11.78 1.70
N LYS A 263 16.86 10.57 1.19
CA LYS A 263 15.99 10.42 0.02
C LYS A 263 14.60 10.99 0.28
N CYS A 264 13.94 10.61 1.38
CA CYS A 264 12.61 11.11 1.71
C CYS A 264 12.55 12.63 1.81
N ALA A 265 13.56 13.26 2.41
CA ALA A 265 13.64 14.71 2.54
C ALA A 265 13.79 15.40 1.18
N ARG A 266 14.60 14.84 0.26
CA ARG A 266 14.77 15.37 -1.10
C ARG A 266 13.54 15.18 -1.97
N GLU A 267 12.80 14.08 -1.82
CA GLU A 267 11.52 13.86 -2.49
C GLU A 267 10.43 14.81 -1.97
N ALA A 268 10.40 15.03 -0.64
CA ALA A 268 9.51 15.99 -0.01
C ALA A 268 9.79 17.43 -0.45
N ASP A 269 11.04 17.80 -0.74
CA ASP A 269 11.40 19.10 -1.33
C ASP A 269 10.92 20.28 -0.46
N LEU A 270 11.08 20.17 0.86
CA LEU A 270 10.71 21.20 1.86
C LEU A 270 11.93 21.87 2.49
N HIS A 271 12.96 21.09 2.80
CA HIS A 271 14.20 21.56 3.47
C HIS A 271 15.46 21.30 2.65
N THR A 272 15.47 20.23 1.86
CA THR A 272 16.53 19.86 0.91
C THR A 272 15.87 19.31 -0.35
N SER A 273 16.56 19.34 -1.49
CA SER A 273 16.03 18.86 -2.76
C SER A 273 17.09 18.14 -3.58
N TRP A 274 16.66 17.39 -4.60
CA TRP A 274 17.61 16.82 -5.57
C TRP A 274 18.37 17.87 -6.37
N ALA A 275 17.79 19.06 -6.57
CA ALA A 275 18.38 20.12 -7.39
C ALA A 275 19.32 21.04 -6.59
N ASP A 276 19.04 21.23 -5.30
CA ASP A 276 19.77 22.08 -4.37
C ASP A 276 19.82 21.39 -2.99
N PRO A 277 20.78 20.47 -2.77
CA PRO A 277 20.90 19.74 -1.51
C PRO A 277 21.40 20.64 -0.36
N ASP A 278 20.73 20.56 0.81
CA ASP A 278 21.21 21.16 2.05
C ASP A 278 22.01 20.13 2.87
N GLU A 279 23.34 20.13 2.69
CA GLU A 279 24.26 19.21 3.38
C GLU A 279 24.20 19.32 4.91
N ARG A 280 23.80 20.49 5.46
CA ARG A 280 23.70 20.69 6.90
C ARG A 280 22.42 20.07 7.44
N TYR A 281 21.29 20.25 6.76
CA TYR A 281 20.06 19.57 7.14
C TYR A 281 20.21 18.05 7.00
N GLU A 282 20.84 17.60 5.91
CA GLU A 282 21.06 16.17 5.67
C GLU A 282 21.95 15.51 6.73
N SER A 283 22.96 16.20 7.26
CA SER A 283 23.79 15.65 8.35
C SER A 283 23.02 15.47 9.67
N TRP A 284 22.00 16.28 9.93
CA TRP A 284 21.12 16.03 11.09
C TRP A 284 20.27 14.78 10.93
N LEU A 285 19.97 14.35 9.70
CA LEU A 285 19.24 13.11 9.46
C LEU A 285 20.08 11.87 9.84
N ASP A 286 21.41 11.96 9.77
CA ASP A 286 22.31 10.91 10.24
C ASP A 286 22.20 10.71 11.75
N ASP A 287 22.18 11.81 12.51
CA ASP A 287 22.00 11.79 13.97
C ASP A 287 20.61 11.24 14.35
N VAL A 288 19.56 11.69 13.66
CA VAL A 288 18.19 11.18 13.83
C VAL A 288 18.11 9.68 13.55
N ALA A 289 18.74 9.21 12.46
CA ALA A 289 18.79 7.79 12.15
C ALA A 289 19.48 6.98 13.25
N ALA A 290 20.64 7.45 13.73
CA ALA A 290 21.42 6.76 14.77
C ALA A 290 20.64 6.67 16.09
N THR A 291 19.96 7.75 16.48
CA THR A 291 19.14 7.77 17.71
C THR A 291 17.89 6.91 17.59
N ALA A 292 17.21 6.89 16.44
CA ALA A 292 16.03 6.05 16.22
C ALA A 292 16.37 4.54 16.23
N VAL A 293 17.47 4.14 15.57
CA VAL A 293 17.95 2.75 15.58
C VAL A 293 18.34 2.32 16.99
N ARG A 294 19.12 3.14 17.70
CA ARG A 294 19.46 2.86 19.10
C ARG A 294 18.23 2.67 19.97
N ALA A 295 17.20 3.51 19.79
CA ALA A 295 16.00 3.46 20.60
C ALA A 295 15.18 2.17 20.43
N VAL A 296 15.24 1.53 19.24
CA VAL A 296 14.57 0.23 19.01
C VAL A 296 15.44 -0.98 19.36
N ASP A 297 16.77 -0.80 19.43
CA ASP A 297 17.74 -1.86 19.74
C ASP A 297 18.03 -1.99 21.25
N ASP A 298 18.08 -0.86 21.97
CA ASP A 298 18.38 -0.81 23.40
C ASP A 298 17.17 -1.26 24.24
N ASP A 299 17.43 -1.82 25.43
CA ASP A 299 16.36 -2.27 26.32
C ASP A 299 15.49 -1.10 26.78
N GLY A 300 14.20 -1.15 26.41
CA GLY A 300 13.23 -0.10 26.73
C GLY A 300 11.86 -0.34 26.09
N PRO A 301 10.92 0.61 26.26
CA PRO A 301 9.56 0.52 25.72
C PRO A 301 9.53 0.35 24.20
N LEU A 302 10.42 1.05 23.46
CA LEU A 302 10.49 0.99 22.00
C LEU A 302 10.95 -0.37 21.47
N ARG A 303 11.92 -1.02 22.14
CA ARG A 303 12.32 -2.39 21.81
C ARG A 303 11.19 -3.39 22.03
N ALA A 304 10.47 -3.27 23.14
CA ALA A 304 9.31 -4.12 23.42
C ALA A 304 8.18 -3.90 22.39
N LEU A 305 7.88 -2.64 22.04
CA LEU A 305 6.94 -2.30 20.98
C LEU A 305 7.36 -2.89 19.64
N THR A 306 8.64 -2.73 19.27
CA THR A 306 9.20 -3.26 18.01
C THR A 306 9.08 -4.77 17.93
N ALA A 307 9.31 -5.49 19.04
CA ALA A 307 9.12 -6.94 19.10
C ALA A 307 7.65 -7.35 18.91
N ASN A 308 6.70 -6.65 19.54
CA ASN A 308 5.26 -6.90 19.38
C ASN A 308 4.80 -6.62 17.93
N VAL A 309 5.23 -5.49 17.37
CA VAL A 309 4.99 -5.10 15.97
C VAL A 309 5.59 -6.13 15.02
N ALA A 310 6.79 -6.65 15.29
CA ALA A 310 7.41 -7.67 14.45
C ALA A 310 6.62 -8.99 14.45
N ALA A 311 6.18 -9.45 15.63
CA ALA A 311 5.38 -10.67 15.76
C ALA A 311 4.02 -10.53 15.07
N ARG A 312 3.30 -9.42 15.30
CA ARG A 312 1.99 -9.17 14.66
C ARG A 312 2.14 -8.92 13.16
N GLY A 313 3.15 -8.18 12.74
CA GLY A 313 3.45 -7.92 11.34
C GLY A 313 3.74 -9.20 10.55
N ALA A 314 4.39 -10.20 11.16
CA ALA A 314 4.59 -11.50 10.53
C ALA A 314 3.25 -12.20 10.24
N ALA A 315 2.31 -12.20 11.20
CA ALA A 315 0.99 -12.80 11.00
C ALA A 315 0.18 -12.07 9.92
N ILE A 316 0.19 -10.73 9.93
CA ILE A 316 -0.45 -9.90 8.90
C ILE A 316 0.16 -10.18 7.51
N SER A 317 1.49 -10.28 7.41
CA SER A 317 2.18 -10.61 6.15
C SER A 317 1.73 -11.98 5.60
N LEU A 318 1.65 -13.00 6.45
CA LEU A 318 1.16 -14.33 6.05
C LEU A 318 -0.31 -14.29 5.61
N ALA A 319 -1.15 -13.50 6.28
CA ALA A 319 -2.54 -13.30 5.89
C ALA A 319 -2.65 -12.65 4.50
N MET A 320 -1.93 -11.55 4.26
CA MET A 320 -1.90 -10.88 2.96
C MET A 320 -1.36 -11.78 1.85
N LEU A 321 -0.32 -12.57 2.13
CA LEU A 321 0.23 -13.55 1.20
C LEU A 321 -0.79 -14.65 0.86
N ALA A 322 -1.52 -15.16 1.86
CA ALA A 322 -2.55 -16.17 1.63
C ALA A 322 -3.67 -15.65 0.75
N VAL A 323 -4.19 -14.44 1.02
CA VAL A 323 -5.19 -13.77 0.17
C VAL A 323 -4.64 -13.56 -1.24
N ARG A 324 -3.42 -13.04 -1.40
CA ARG A 324 -2.79 -12.81 -2.71
C ARG A 324 -2.64 -14.11 -3.52
N CYS A 325 -2.28 -15.21 -2.89
CA CYS A 325 -2.13 -16.49 -3.57
C CYS A 325 -3.47 -17.14 -3.92
N THR A 326 -4.55 -16.81 -3.22
CA THR A 326 -5.85 -17.50 -3.38
C THR A 326 -6.92 -16.65 -4.10
N ALA A 327 -6.74 -15.33 -4.15
CA ALA A 327 -7.63 -14.41 -4.86
C ALA A 327 -7.57 -14.59 -6.41
N PRO A 328 -8.58 -14.07 -7.14
CA PRO A 328 -8.59 -14.02 -8.60
C PRO A 328 -7.46 -13.14 -9.14
N GLY A 329 -6.76 -13.58 -10.18
CA GLY A 329 -5.51 -12.98 -10.65
C GLY A 329 -4.32 -13.93 -10.49
N VAL A 330 -3.13 -13.47 -10.88
CA VAL A 330 -1.86 -14.21 -10.87
C VAL A 330 -0.95 -13.60 -9.80
N PRO A 331 -0.62 -14.31 -8.70
CA PRO A 331 0.30 -13.79 -7.70
C PRO A 331 1.69 -13.60 -8.29
N ASP A 332 2.20 -12.37 -8.22
CA ASP A 332 3.59 -12.04 -8.57
C ASP A 332 4.49 -12.19 -7.34
N VAL A 333 5.75 -12.61 -7.49
CA VAL A 333 6.69 -12.78 -6.37
C VAL A 333 7.97 -12.02 -6.69
N TYR A 334 8.19 -10.91 -5.99
CA TYR A 334 9.44 -10.15 -6.12
C TYR A 334 10.61 -10.92 -5.53
N GLN A 335 11.78 -10.83 -6.16
CA GLN A 335 12.95 -11.65 -5.83
C GLN A 335 13.29 -11.60 -4.33
N GLY A 336 13.42 -12.77 -3.71
CA GLY A 336 13.75 -12.93 -2.30
C GLY A 336 12.59 -12.76 -1.33
N THR A 337 11.40 -12.39 -1.79
CA THR A 337 10.19 -12.32 -0.95
C THR A 337 9.53 -13.70 -0.72
N GLU A 338 10.22 -14.79 -1.09
CA GLU A 338 9.91 -16.14 -0.59
C GLU A 338 10.13 -16.25 0.92
N ALA A 339 11.06 -15.46 1.46
CA ALA A 339 11.26 -15.21 2.88
C ALA A 339 10.82 -13.77 3.25
N ALA A 340 10.73 -13.47 4.54
CA ALA A 340 10.45 -12.10 4.98
C ALA A 340 11.59 -11.17 4.55
N ARG A 341 11.27 -10.04 3.89
CA ARG A 341 12.23 -9.02 3.48
C ARG A 341 11.73 -7.64 3.86
N PHE A 342 12.58 -6.90 4.59
CA PHE A 342 12.28 -5.54 5.03
C PHE A 342 13.04 -4.51 4.20
N LEU A 343 12.52 -4.24 3.00
CA LEU A 343 13.09 -3.31 2.03
C LEU A 343 12.40 -1.96 2.09
N LEU A 344 13.21 -0.90 1.99
CA LEU A 344 12.81 0.48 1.83
C LEU A 344 12.85 0.87 0.34
N VAL A 345 12.59 2.14 0.04
CA VAL A 345 12.49 2.63 -1.33
C VAL A 345 13.81 2.46 -2.08
N ASP A 346 13.74 2.34 -3.40
CA ASP A 346 14.88 2.37 -4.33
C ASP A 346 15.99 3.33 -3.88
N PRO A 347 17.28 2.94 -3.80
CA PRO A 347 17.85 1.66 -4.26
C PRO A 347 17.85 0.52 -3.24
N ASP A 348 17.30 0.69 -2.03
CA ASP A 348 17.33 -0.36 -1.00
C ASP A 348 16.58 -1.63 -1.46
N ASN A 349 15.43 -1.47 -2.13
CA ASN A 349 14.66 -2.58 -2.71
C ASN A 349 15.32 -3.27 -3.92
N ARG A 350 16.44 -2.75 -4.44
CA ARG A 350 17.21 -3.37 -5.54
C ARG A 350 18.31 -4.30 -5.06
N ALA A 351 18.56 -4.38 -3.75
CA ALA A 351 19.52 -5.32 -3.18
C ALA A 351 19.20 -6.76 -3.58
N GLU A 352 20.18 -7.46 -4.15
CA GLU A 352 20.04 -8.88 -4.48
C GLU A 352 19.88 -9.71 -3.20
N PRO A 353 18.96 -10.67 -3.18
CA PRO A 353 18.82 -11.55 -2.03
C PRO A 353 19.96 -12.58 -1.97
N ASP A 354 20.29 -13.04 -0.76
CA ASP A 354 21.18 -14.19 -0.60
C ASP A 354 20.48 -15.46 -1.08
N ARG A 355 20.87 -15.93 -2.27
CA ARG A 355 20.26 -17.09 -2.91
C ARG A 355 20.48 -18.38 -2.13
N SER A 356 21.63 -18.53 -1.47
CA SER A 356 21.94 -19.76 -0.72
C SER A 356 21.05 -19.88 0.52
N MET A 357 20.84 -18.76 1.22
CA MET A 357 19.90 -18.72 2.36
C MET A 357 18.45 -18.98 1.92
N LEU A 358 18.03 -18.43 0.78
CA LEU A 358 16.70 -18.67 0.24
C LEU A 358 16.50 -20.14 -0.16
N ASP A 359 17.46 -20.74 -0.87
CA ASP A 359 17.37 -22.14 -1.28
C ASP A 359 17.28 -23.07 -0.05
N ALA A 360 18.03 -22.78 1.02
CA ALA A 360 17.92 -23.50 2.29
C ALA A 360 16.56 -23.31 2.96
N THR A 361 16.01 -22.09 2.95
CA THR A 361 14.69 -21.76 3.52
C THR A 361 13.58 -22.50 2.78
N VAL A 362 13.61 -22.51 1.44
CA VAL A 362 12.63 -23.21 0.60
C VAL A 362 12.76 -24.72 0.75
N ALA A 363 13.98 -25.27 0.77
CA ALA A 363 14.21 -26.68 1.00
C ALA A 363 13.65 -27.16 2.35
N LYS A 364 13.81 -26.35 3.41
CA LYS A 364 13.22 -26.62 4.72
C LYS A 364 11.70 -26.46 4.71
N ALA A 365 11.16 -25.45 4.05
CA ALA A 365 9.72 -25.24 3.92
C ALA A 365 9.00 -26.42 3.24
N ALA A 366 9.71 -27.21 2.42
CA ALA A 366 9.16 -28.41 1.80
C ALA A 366 9.04 -29.62 2.76
N THR A 367 9.66 -29.58 3.94
CA THR A 367 9.68 -30.72 4.90
C THR A 367 8.81 -30.52 6.13
N ILE A 368 8.26 -29.32 6.32
CA ILE A 368 7.43 -28.95 7.48
C ILE A 368 6.11 -28.31 7.03
N ASP A 369 5.16 -28.21 7.96
CA ASP A 369 3.93 -27.45 7.78
C ASP A 369 4.02 -26.08 8.46
N LEU A 370 2.95 -25.29 8.34
CA LEU A 370 2.93 -23.94 8.89
C LEU A 370 2.94 -23.94 10.42
N ALA A 371 2.30 -24.92 11.05
CA ALA A 371 2.28 -25.02 12.51
C ALA A 371 3.69 -25.25 13.08
N ALA A 372 4.45 -26.17 12.49
CA ALA A 372 5.85 -26.41 12.84
C ALA A 372 6.72 -25.19 12.54
N ALA A 373 6.52 -24.53 11.39
CA ALA A 373 7.28 -23.33 11.02
C ALA A 373 7.03 -22.15 11.98
N LEU A 374 5.80 -21.96 12.45
CA LEU A 374 5.44 -20.90 13.40
C LEU A 374 5.95 -21.17 14.83
N ALA A 375 6.20 -22.43 15.18
CA ALA A 375 6.77 -22.79 16.48
C ALA A 375 8.28 -22.46 16.59
N GLU A 376 8.94 -22.17 15.46
CA GLU A 376 10.35 -21.78 15.46
C GLU A 376 10.53 -20.31 15.89
N PRO A 377 11.59 -19.98 16.64
CA PRO A 377 11.89 -18.59 16.98
C PRO A 377 12.00 -17.72 15.72
N GLY A 378 11.15 -16.69 15.63
CA GLY A 378 11.07 -15.78 14.48
C GLY A 378 10.42 -16.36 13.23
N ALA A 379 9.96 -17.62 13.25
CA ALA A 379 9.25 -18.30 12.18
C ALA A 379 9.85 -18.11 10.76
N PRO A 380 11.18 -18.28 10.57
CA PRO A 380 11.89 -17.85 9.36
C PRO A 380 11.40 -18.54 8.07
N CYS A 381 10.83 -19.74 8.19
CA CYS A 381 10.33 -20.52 7.06
C CYS A 381 8.81 -20.37 6.81
N ALA A 382 8.05 -19.74 7.72
CA ALA A 382 6.58 -19.73 7.65
C ALA A 382 6.05 -19.15 6.34
N ARG A 383 6.68 -18.08 5.86
CA ARG A 383 6.34 -17.43 4.59
C ARG A 383 6.60 -18.34 3.39
N ALA A 384 7.76 -19.01 3.36
CA ALA A 384 8.10 -19.95 2.30
C ALA A 384 7.17 -21.17 2.29
N VAL A 385 6.73 -21.64 3.46
CA VAL A 385 5.72 -22.72 3.57
C VAL A 385 4.40 -22.29 2.93
N VAL A 386 3.87 -21.13 3.31
CA VAL A 386 2.62 -20.60 2.74
C VAL A 386 2.75 -20.43 1.23
N LEU A 387 3.80 -19.75 0.76
CA LEU A 387 4.00 -19.51 -0.66
C LEU A 387 4.10 -20.81 -1.46
N THR A 388 4.96 -21.74 -1.03
CA THR A 388 5.19 -23.00 -1.76
C THR A 388 3.92 -23.84 -1.85
N ARG A 389 3.20 -24.00 -0.73
CA ARG A 389 1.97 -24.81 -0.67
C ARG A 389 0.85 -24.19 -1.51
N LEU A 390 0.67 -22.88 -1.46
CA LEU A 390 -0.39 -22.21 -2.22
C LEU A 390 -0.07 -22.11 -3.71
N LEU A 391 1.20 -21.91 -4.10
CA LEU A 391 1.59 -21.98 -5.52
C LEU A 391 1.43 -23.41 -6.08
N ALA A 392 1.74 -24.44 -5.29
CA ALA A 392 1.47 -25.83 -5.67
C ALA A 392 -0.03 -26.08 -5.84
N LEU A 393 -0.87 -25.63 -4.89
CA LEU A 393 -2.32 -25.72 -5.00
C LEU A 393 -2.84 -25.05 -6.28
N ARG A 394 -2.34 -23.87 -6.62
CA ARG A 394 -2.73 -23.17 -7.86
C ARG A 394 -2.37 -23.94 -9.12
N ARG A 395 -1.17 -24.53 -9.14
CA ARG A 395 -0.70 -25.35 -10.27
C ARG A 395 -1.56 -26.60 -10.43
N ASP A 396 -1.95 -27.21 -9.31
CA ASP A 396 -2.64 -28.49 -9.28
C ASP A 396 -4.17 -28.33 -9.49
N GLU A 397 -4.73 -27.14 -9.25
CA GLU A 397 -6.17 -26.81 -9.41
C GLU A 397 -6.43 -25.70 -10.47
N PRO A 398 -6.04 -25.88 -11.76
CA PRO A 398 -6.17 -24.85 -12.78
C PRO A 398 -7.63 -24.48 -13.12
N SER A 399 -8.59 -25.38 -12.89
CA SER A 399 -10.03 -25.11 -13.06
C SER A 399 -10.56 -24.08 -12.06
N VAL A 400 -9.92 -23.96 -10.89
CA VAL A 400 -10.29 -23.05 -9.80
C VAL A 400 -9.54 -21.73 -9.89
N PHE A 401 -8.25 -21.78 -10.24
CA PHE A 401 -7.38 -20.59 -10.27
C PHE A 401 -7.21 -19.95 -11.65
N GLY A 402 -7.60 -20.63 -12.71
CA GLY A 402 -7.60 -20.11 -14.08
C GLY A 402 -8.79 -19.19 -14.40
N PRO A 403 -8.90 -18.70 -15.65
CA PRO A 403 -9.93 -17.74 -16.06
C PRO A 403 -11.39 -18.18 -15.89
N GLY A 404 -11.64 -19.48 -15.79
CA GLY A 404 -13.00 -20.04 -15.57
C GLY A 404 -13.40 -20.18 -14.10
N GLY A 405 -12.48 -19.93 -13.15
CA GLY A 405 -12.75 -20.08 -11.73
C GLY A 405 -13.44 -18.85 -11.12
N GLY A 406 -14.42 -19.08 -10.26
CA GLY A 406 -15.20 -18.02 -9.63
C GLY A 406 -14.62 -17.52 -8.31
N TYR A 407 -15.33 -16.55 -7.72
CA TYR A 407 -15.06 -15.95 -6.42
C TYR A 407 -16.38 -15.74 -5.68
N GLN A 408 -16.47 -16.20 -4.43
CA GLN A 408 -17.67 -16.08 -3.61
C GLN A 408 -17.28 -15.68 -2.17
N PRO A 409 -17.68 -14.50 -1.67
CA PRO A 409 -17.56 -14.16 -0.26
C PRO A 409 -18.31 -15.16 0.64
N LEU A 410 -17.73 -15.51 1.78
CA LEU A 410 -18.37 -16.41 2.75
C LEU A 410 -19.06 -15.61 3.85
N PRO A 411 -20.29 -15.97 4.24
CA PRO A 411 -20.95 -15.34 5.38
C PRO A 411 -20.17 -15.66 6.66
N MET A 412 -19.98 -14.65 7.49
CA MET A 412 -19.29 -14.76 8.77
C MET A 412 -20.30 -14.64 9.91
N SER A 413 -20.11 -15.41 10.97
CA SER A 413 -20.94 -15.37 12.17
C SER A 413 -20.06 -15.25 13.41
N GLY A 414 -20.25 -14.16 14.17
CA GLY A 414 -19.50 -13.86 15.39
C GLY A 414 -18.24 -13.03 15.16
N GLY A 415 -17.84 -12.27 16.20
CA GLY A 415 -16.67 -11.39 16.21
C GLY A 415 -16.98 -9.96 15.75
N GLU A 416 -16.42 -8.96 16.45
CA GLU A 416 -16.41 -7.54 16.02
C GLU A 416 -15.17 -7.20 15.16
N GLY A 417 -14.27 -8.18 14.96
CA GLY A 417 -13.01 -7.98 14.24
C GLY A 417 -13.13 -8.17 12.73
N ALA A 418 -12.24 -7.51 11.99
CA ALA A 418 -12.13 -7.64 10.54
C ALA A 418 -11.65 -9.05 10.15
N ALA A 419 -12.41 -9.72 9.29
CA ALA A 419 -12.01 -10.98 8.70
C ALA A 419 -12.32 -10.97 7.19
N ILE A 420 -11.47 -11.63 6.41
CA ILE A 420 -11.65 -11.83 4.98
C ILE A 420 -11.89 -13.33 4.80
N ALA A 421 -13.08 -13.68 4.34
CA ALA A 421 -13.47 -15.06 4.11
C ALA A 421 -14.08 -15.21 2.71
N PHE A 422 -13.50 -16.06 1.87
CA PHE A 422 -14.03 -16.32 0.53
C PHE A 422 -13.73 -17.72 0.04
N ALA A 423 -14.53 -18.17 -0.93
CA ALA A 423 -14.32 -19.36 -1.73
C ALA A 423 -13.84 -19.01 -3.14
N ARG A 424 -12.93 -19.82 -3.68
CA ARG A 424 -12.75 -20.00 -5.11
C ARG A 424 -13.57 -21.19 -5.57
N THR A 425 -14.30 -21.00 -6.65
CA THR A 425 -15.18 -22.03 -7.21
C THR A 425 -14.65 -22.53 -8.54
N ASP A 426 -15.00 -23.76 -8.89
CA ASP A 426 -14.82 -24.25 -10.27
C ASP A 426 -15.79 -23.54 -11.25
N SER A 427 -15.75 -23.96 -12.52
CA SER A 427 -16.63 -23.44 -13.58
C SER A 427 -18.11 -23.77 -13.38
N ALA A 428 -18.45 -24.72 -12.50
CA ALA A 428 -19.83 -25.06 -12.15
C ALA A 428 -20.33 -24.25 -10.93
N GLY A 429 -19.48 -23.39 -10.34
CA GLY A 429 -19.81 -22.62 -9.15
C GLY A 429 -19.68 -23.41 -7.85
N VAL A 430 -19.04 -24.58 -7.86
CA VAL A 430 -18.82 -25.39 -6.66
C VAL A 430 -17.60 -24.85 -5.89
N PRO A 431 -17.72 -24.51 -4.59
CA PRO A 431 -16.58 -24.14 -3.77
C PRO A 431 -15.53 -25.25 -3.69
N CYS A 432 -14.28 -24.93 -4.06
CA CYS A 432 -13.16 -25.87 -4.05
C CYS A 432 -12.07 -25.44 -3.07
N VAL A 433 -11.77 -24.14 -2.96
CA VAL A 433 -10.75 -23.61 -2.05
C VAL A 433 -11.35 -22.48 -1.22
N LEU A 434 -11.22 -22.55 0.10
CA LEU A 434 -11.64 -21.49 1.03
C LEU A 434 -10.42 -20.82 1.60
N THR A 435 -10.47 -19.50 1.77
CA THR A 435 -9.45 -18.72 2.45
C THR A 435 -10.10 -17.89 3.53
N VAL A 436 -9.56 -18.00 4.74
CA VAL A 436 -10.00 -17.23 5.90
C VAL A 436 -8.76 -16.61 6.54
N VAL A 437 -8.80 -15.29 6.68
CA VAL A 437 -7.83 -14.52 7.49
C VAL A 437 -8.61 -13.62 8.42
N ALA A 438 -8.18 -13.51 9.68
CA ALA A 438 -8.93 -12.79 10.69
C ALA A 438 -7.99 -11.98 11.58
N SER A 439 -8.41 -10.78 11.97
CA SER A 439 -7.67 -9.94 12.92
C SER A 439 -8.02 -10.26 14.38
N GLU A 440 -9.10 -11.01 14.60
CA GLU A 440 -9.60 -11.54 15.87
C GLU A 440 -10.24 -12.92 15.66
N PRO A 441 -10.43 -13.74 16.72
CA PRO A 441 -11.06 -15.05 16.58
C PRO A 441 -12.46 -14.99 15.95
N VAL A 442 -12.65 -15.71 14.85
CA VAL A 442 -13.91 -15.81 14.10
C VAL A 442 -14.22 -17.27 13.78
N THR A 443 -15.51 -17.62 13.77
CA THR A 443 -15.98 -18.93 13.32
C THR A 443 -16.70 -18.80 11.99
N ILE A 444 -16.25 -19.57 11.01
CA ILE A 444 -16.80 -19.59 9.66
C ILE A 444 -17.53 -20.90 9.45
N GLN A 445 -18.78 -20.82 8.97
CA GLN A 445 -19.52 -22.00 8.52
C GLN A 445 -18.98 -22.44 7.16
N LEU A 446 -18.56 -23.70 7.09
CA LEU A 446 -18.03 -24.32 5.89
C LEU A 446 -19.19 -24.84 5.02
N PRO A 447 -19.09 -24.77 3.68
CA PRO A 447 -19.97 -25.53 2.80
C PRO A 447 -19.87 -27.03 3.07
N ASP A 448 -20.95 -27.77 2.80
CA ASP A 448 -21.00 -29.22 3.02
C ASP A 448 -19.83 -29.96 2.34
N GLY A 449 -19.16 -30.80 3.11
CA GLY A 449 -18.03 -31.62 2.66
C GLY A 449 -16.89 -31.66 3.69
N SER A 450 -15.87 -32.44 3.34
CA SER A 450 -14.64 -32.55 4.11
C SER A 450 -13.58 -31.63 3.51
N TRP A 451 -12.99 -30.77 4.36
CA TRP A 451 -12.08 -29.71 3.96
C TRP A 451 -10.71 -29.91 4.59
N HIS A 452 -9.66 -30.06 3.79
CA HIS A 452 -8.30 -30.24 4.31
C HIS A 452 -7.57 -28.89 4.44
N ASP A 453 -6.94 -28.63 5.57
CA ASP A 453 -6.05 -27.46 5.71
C ASP A 453 -4.81 -27.68 4.83
N VAL A 454 -4.63 -26.79 3.86
CA VAL A 454 -3.51 -26.85 2.92
C VAL A 454 -2.20 -26.52 3.63
N LEU A 455 -2.25 -25.74 4.71
CA LEU A 455 -1.09 -25.19 5.41
C LEU A 455 -0.67 -26.03 6.62
N VAL A 456 -1.54 -26.89 7.15
CA VAL A 456 -1.29 -27.72 8.34
C VAL A 456 -1.58 -29.19 8.03
N ASP A 457 -0.57 -30.05 8.18
CA ASP A 457 -0.66 -31.43 7.71
C ASP A 457 -1.61 -32.27 8.58
N GLY A 458 -2.44 -33.08 7.93
CA GLY A 458 -3.41 -33.94 8.61
C GLY A 458 -4.63 -33.22 9.21
N SER A 459 -4.69 -31.89 9.14
CA SER A 459 -5.84 -31.14 9.64
C SER A 459 -7.01 -31.17 8.66
N THR A 460 -8.19 -31.58 9.13
CA THR A 460 -9.43 -31.66 8.36
C THR A 460 -10.59 -31.07 9.14
N HIS A 461 -11.48 -30.36 8.45
CA HIS A 461 -12.59 -29.62 9.03
C HIS A 461 -13.91 -29.96 8.33
N GLU A 462 -14.99 -30.03 9.11
CA GLU A 462 -16.36 -30.24 8.64
C GLU A 462 -17.31 -29.32 9.41
N GLY A 463 -18.27 -28.72 8.72
CA GLY A 463 -19.26 -27.81 9.30
C GLY A 463 -18.73 -26.42 9.66
N PHE A 464 -17.66 -26.33 10.43
CA PHE A 464 -17.09 -25.05 10.89
C PHE A 464 -15.56 -25.07 10.96
N VAL A 465 -14.97 -23.88 10.85
CA VAL A 465 -13.55 -23.63 11.17
C VAL A 465 -13.41 -22.37 12.00
N THR A 466 -12.51 -22.38 12.97
CA THR A 466 -12.11 -21.18 13.71
C THR A 466 -10.81 -20.66 13.12
N ALA A 467 -10.80 -19.38 12.75
CA ALA A 467 -9.60 -18.65 12.37
C ALA A 467 -9.33 -17.56 13.41
N ASP A 468 -8.07 -17.20 13.60
CA ASP A 468 -7.66 -16.14 14.50
C ASP A 468 -6.51 -15.33 13.88
N ARG A 469 -5.97 -14.41 14.67
CA ARG A 469 -4.88 -13.50 14.27
C ARG A 469 -3.50 -14.13 14.18
N THR A 470 -3.34 -15.42 14.44
CA THR A 470 -2.01 -16.05 14.49
C THR A 470 -1.55 -16.57 13.13
N ARG A 471 -2.49 -17.02 12.28
CA ARG A 471 -2.17 -17.58 10.96
C ARG A 471 -3.35 -17.50 9.99
N PRO A 472 -3.08 -17.48 8.67
CA PRO A 472 -4.11 -17.77 7.68
C PRO A 472 -4.61 -19.22 7.76
N VAL A 473 -5.85 -19.42 7.36
CA VAL A 473 -6.46 -20.75 7.14
C VAL A 473 -6.84 -20.85 5.67
N VAL A 474 -6.29 -21.86 4.98
CA VAL A 474 -6.65 -22.16 3.58
C VAL A 474 -7.08 -23.60 3.50
N LEU A 475 -8.34 -23.82 3.11
CA LEU A 475 -8.93 -25.15 3.06
C LEU A 475 -9.17 -25.57 1.63
N HIS A 476 -8.81 -26.81 1.29
CA HIS A 476 -9.05 -27.38 -0.02
C HIS A 476 -9.97 -28.60 0.09
N ARG A 477 -11.08 -28.56 -0.66
CA ARG A 477 -11.96 -29.70 -0.87
C ARG A 477 -11.41 -30.52 -2.05
N ARG A 478 -10.75 -31.63 -1.75
CA ARG A 478 -10.30 -32.56 -2.78
C ARG A 478 -11.54 -33.11 -3.53
N PRO A 479 -11.50 -33.21 -4.87
CA PRO A 479 -12.56 -33.88 -5.61
C PRO A 479 -12.71 -35.31 -5.08
N ALA A 480 -13.95 -35.81 -4.99
CA ALA A 480 -14.18 -37.22 -4.72
C ALA A 480 -13.49 -38.02 -5.84
N ARG A 481 -12.51 -38.86 -5.47
CA ARG A 481 -11.80 -39.73 -6.41
C ARG A 481 -12.69 -40.85 -6.93
#